data_AF-A0A8C2FDZ8-F1
#
_entry.id   AF-A0A8C2FDZ8-F1
#
_cell.length_a   1.000
_cell.length_b   1.000
_cell.length_c   1.000
_cell.angle_alpha   90.00
_cell.angle_beta   90.00
_cell.angle_gamma   90.00
#
_symmetry.space_group_name_H-M   'P 1'
#
loop_
_entity.id
_entity.type
_entity.pdbx_description
1 polymer ?
#
loop_
_entity_poly.entity_id
_entity_poly.type
_entity_poly.pdbx_seq_one_letter_code
_entity_poly.pdbx_strand_id
1 'polypeptide(L)'
;IEFYLPLTLHSLTSGEIFQEVRLVCVDVPSETEATVGGVMKLTCIYCMKREEISAKTKVDWFYNGSASDYRRMLIYQYDHEPQEPEDAEMYWKGRLTWNGSKDLQDISISIVNVSANDSGTYECEVSRFFEFDSFKHTTNKKITIELRVKMQVMLCSVLFLLLFKPTYWKAGSCFQGFI
;
A
#
# COMPACT_ATOMS: atom_id res chain seq x y z
N ILE A 1 -5.79 8.09 3.60
CA ILE A 1 -7.10 7.70 4.17
C ILE A 1 -7.39 8.73 5.26
N GLU A 2 -8.35 9.60 5.04
CA GLU A 2 -8.73 10.66 5.97
C GLU A 2 -9.90 10.18 6.82
N PHE A 3 -9.75 10.15 8.14
CA PHE A 3 -10.85 9.90 9.07
C PHE A 3 -11.08 11.17 9.89
N TYR A 4 -12.29 11.72 9.80
CA TYR A 4 -12.72 12.88 10.57
C TYR A 4 -13.25 12.45 11.94
N LEU A 5 -12.64 12.93 13.02
CA LEU A 5 -13.18 12.82 14.38
C LEU A 5 -13.49 14.24 14.89
N PRO A 6 -14.77 14.60 15.12
CA PRO A 6 -15.12 15.90 15.66
C PRO A 6 -14.86 15.93 17.18
N LEU A 7 -13.98 16.82 17.62
CA LEU A 7 -13.87 17.20 19.04
C LEU A 7 -14.73 18.45 19.27
N THR A 8 -15.72 18.34 20.17
CA THR A 8 -16.62 19.44 20.52
C THR A 8 -15.94 20.39 21.52
N LEU A 9 -15.76 21.67 21.16
CA LEU A 9 -15.41 22.74 22.11
C LEU A 9 -16.60 23.69 22.28
N HIS A 10 -17.08 23.86 23.51
CA HIS A 10 -18.17 24.77 23.83
C HIS A 10 -17.65 26.20 24.06
N SER A 11 -18.17 27.18 23.31
CA SER A 11 -18.23 28.58 23.73
C SER A 11 -19.41 29.29 23.06
N LEU A 12 -20.17 30.03 23.86
CA LEU A 12 -21.39 30.74 23.51
C LEU A 12 -21.05 32.14 22.96
N THR A 13 -21.33 32.41 21.68
CA THR A 13 -21.81 33.71 21.14
C THR A 13 -22.00 33.59 19.61
N SER A 14 -23.19 33.98 19.12
CA SER A 14 -23.67 34.01 17.72
C SER A 14 -23.27 32.81 16.83
N GLY A 15 -24.17 31.82 16.76
CA GLY A 15 -23.92 30.48 16.23
C GLY A 15 -23.79 30.35 14.71
N GLU A 16 -22.58 30.55 14.20
CA GLU A 16 -22.03 29.72 13.13
C GLU A 16 -20.98 28.80 13.77
N ILE A 17 -21.28 27.49 13.84
CA ILE A 17 -20.33 26.49 14.34
C ILE A 17 -19.25 26.33 13.27
N PHE A 18 -18.12 27.00 13.44
CA PHE A 18 -16.89 26.66 12.71
C PHE A 18 -16.36 25.34 13.29
N GLN A 19 -16.71 24.23 12.65
CA GLN A 19 -16.07 22.95 12.96
C GLN A 19 -14.64 23.01 12.43
N GLU A 20 -13.66 23.15 13.32
CA GLU A 20 -12.25 23.04 12.97
C GLU A 20 -11.94 21.59 12.62
N VAL A 21 -11.82 21.31 11.32
CA VAL A 21 -11.48 19.98 10.82
C VAL A 21 -9.97 19.85 10.82
N ARG A 22 -9.43 19.10 11.79
CA ARG A 22 -8.01 18.76 11.83
C ARG A 22 -7.80 17.42 11.13
N LEU A 23 -6.92 17.42 10.15
CA LEU A 23 -6.44 16.18 9.52
C LEU A 23 -5.53 15.47 10.52
N VAL A 24 -5.72 14.16 10.69
CA VAL A 24 -4.89 13.33 11.56
C VAL A 24 -4.30 12.21 10.71
N CYS A 25 -2.98 12.06 10.77
CA CYS A 25 -2.33 10.90 10.18
C CYS A 25 -2.45 9.69 11.12
N VAL A 26 -2.85 8.54 10.56
CA VAL A 26 -2.95 7.27 11.28
C VAL A 26 -2.15 6.22 10.54
N ASP A 27 -1.28 5.52 11.28
CA ASP A 27 -0.53 4.38 10.75
C ASP A 27 -1.49 3.18 10.55
N VAL A 28 -1.88 2.92 9.30
CA VAL A 28 -2.75 1.79 8.91
C VAL A 28 -1.90 0.69 8.26
N PRO A 29 -2.05 -0.60 8.64
CA PRO A 29 -1.34 -1.69 8.01
C PRO A 29 -1.77 -1.90 6.56
N SER A 30 -0.89 -2.51 5.76
CA SER A 30 -1.21 -2.91 4.39
C SER A 30 -2.15 -4.10 4.35
N GLU A 31 -2.97 -4.14 3.30
CA GLU A 31 -3.58 -5.39 2.85
C GLU A 31 -2.47 -6.39 2.47
N THR A 32 -2.77 -7.68 2.66
CA THR A 32 -1.81 -8.79 2.50
C THR A 32 -2.26 -9.82 1.47
N GLU A 33 -3.43 -9.63 0.87
CA GLU A 33 -3.96 -10.51 -0.16
C GLU A 33 -4.26 -9.73 -1.45
N ALA A 34 -3.89 -10.31 -2.58
CA ALA A 34 -4.20 -9.77 -3.90
C ALA A 34 -4.67 -10.87 -4.84
N THR A 35 -5.32 -10.49 -5.94
CA THR A 35 -5.73 -11.41 -7.01
C THR A 35 -4.95 -11.15 -8.29
N VAL A 36 -4.66 -12.21 -9.03
CA VAL A 36 -3.94 -12.14 -10.31
C VAL A 36 -4.66 -11.21 -11.30
N GLY A 37 -3.88 -10.39 -12.02
CA GLY A 37 -4.33 -9.46 -13.04
C GLY A 37 -4.80 -8.09 -12.52
N GLY A 38 -4.96 -7.95 -11.20
CA GLY A 38 -5.40 -6.71 -10.56
C GLY A 38 -4.28 -5.69 -10.31
N VAL A 39 -4.62 -4.70 -9.49
CA VAL A 39 -3.68 -3.73 -8.91
C VAL A 39 -3.67 -3.93 -7.40
N MET A 40 -2.48 -4.03 -6.82
CA MET A 40 -2.30 -4.15 -5.36
C MET A 40 -1.64 -2.87 -4.83
N LYS A 41 -2.20 -2.25 -3.80
CA LYS A 41 -1.54 -1.16 -3.05
C LYS A 41 -0.80 -1.74 -1.86
N LEU A 42 0.50 -1.49 -1.77
CA LEU A 42 1.30 -1.79 -0.58
C LEU A 42 1.30 -0.58 0.34
N THR A 43 0.56 -0.66 1.45
CA THR A 43 0.39 0.46 2.38
C THR A 43 1.64 0.67 3.23
N CYS A 44 2.29 1.82 3.10
CA CYS A 44 3.41 2.23 3.98
C CYS A 44 3.16 3.64 4.50
N ILE A 45 2.70 3.73 5.75
CA ILE A 45 2.42 5.01 6.41
C ILE A 45 3.43 5.21 7.53
N TYR A 46 4.05 6.39 7.52
CA TYR A 46 4.88 6.85 8.63
C TYR A 46 4.45 8.27 9.00
N CYS A 47 3.53 8.40 9.95
CA CYS A 47 3.09 9.71 10.39
C CYS A 47 4.24 10.51 11.05
N MET A 48 4.31 11.81 10.73
CA MET A 48 5.21 12.71 11.45
C MET A 48 4.63 12.97 12.84
N LYS A 49 5.47 12.90 13.89
CA LYS A 49 5.00 13.14 15.27
C LYS A 49 4.61 14.60 15.53
N ARG A 50 5.18 15.54 14.76
CA ARG A 50 4.89 16.97 14.83
C ARG A 50 4.84 17.52 13.41
N GLU A 51 3.68 18.04 13.01
CA GLU A 51 3.40 18.47 11.64
C GLU A 51 4.08 19.79 11.25
N GLU A 52 4.43 20.63 12.23
CA GLU A 52 5.10 21.94 12.02
C GLU A 52 6.56 21.81 11.56
N ILE A 53 7.10 20.59 11.53
CA ILE A 53 8.50 20.32 11.20
C ILE A 53 8.58 19.70 9.80
N SER A 54 9.26 20.38 8.88
CA SER A 54 9.61 19.80 7.59
C SER A 54 10.83 18.88 7.71
N ALA A 55 10.78 17.72 7.06
CA ALA A 55 11.90 16.78 6.97
C ALA A 55 12.19 16.43 5.51
N LYS A 56 13.46 16.28 5.15
CA LYS A 56 13.82 15.60 3.90
C LYS A 56 13.54 14.11 4.11
N THR A 57 12.75 13.51 3.22
CA THR A 57 12.36 12.10 3.32
C THR A 57 12.95 11.33 2.15
N LYS A 58 13.60 10.22 2.46
CA LYS A 58 14.05 9.21 1.51
C LYS A 58 13.34 7.91 1.83
N VAL A 59 12.86 7.20 0.81
CA VAL A 59 12.25 5.88 0.98
C VAL A 59 12.83 4.87 0.02
N ASP A 60 13.19 3.73 0.57
CA ASP A 60 13.67 2.57 -0.19
C ASP A 60 12.66 1.43 -0.03
N TRP A 61 12.16 0.92 -1.16
CA TRP A 61 11.30 -0.26 -1.20
C TRP A 61 12.10 -1.47 -1.63
N PHE A 62 12.08 -2.50 -0.80
CA PHE A 62 12.75 -3.76 -1.05
C PHE A 62 11.75 -4.90 -1.25
N TYR A 63 12.11 -5.84 -2.12
CA TYR A 63 11.49 -7.15 -2.20
C TYR A 63 12.50 -8.20 -1.75
N ASN A 64 12.11 -9.05 -0.81
CA ASN A 64 12.96 -10.09 -0.22
C ASN A 64 12.66 -11.49 -0.78
N GLY A 65 11.83 -11.60 -1.83
CA GLY A 65 11.42 -12.88 -2.37
C GLY A 65 10.44 -13.63 -1.46
N SER A 66 10.26 -14.92 -1.77
CA SER A 66 9.57 -15.88 -0.92
C SER A 66 10.60 -16.70 -0.13
N ALA A 67 10.14 -17.50 0.85
CA ALA A 67 11.03 -18.25 1.75
C ALA A 67 12.05 -19.17 1.05
N SER A 68 11.83 -19.56 -0.21
CA SER A 68 12.74 -20.39 -1.01
C SER A 68 13.81 -19.62 -1.78
N ASP A 69 13.65 -18.31 -1.99
CA ASP A 69 14.58 -17.48 -2.76
C ASP A 69 14.75 -16.11 -2.08
N TYR A 70 15.46 -16.14 -0.94
CA TYR A 70 15.68 -14.96 -0.12
C TYR A 70 16.79 -14.07 -0.74
N ARG A 71 16.39 -13.18 -1.63
CA ARG A 71 17.25 -12.12 -2.18
C ARG A 71 16.59 -10.77 -1.97
N ARG A 72 17.26 -9.91 -1.20
CA ARG A 72 16.83 -8.54 -0.93
C ARG A 72 17.20 -7.65 -2.11
N MET A 73 16.19 -7.14 -2.82
CA MET A 73 16.34 -6.34 -4.02
C MET A 73 15.69 -4.99 -3.81
N LEU A 74 16.39 -3.90 -4.15
CA LEU A 74 15.78 -2.57 -4.21
C LEU A 74 14.93 -2.50 -5.48
N ILE A 75 13.62 -2.30 -5.32
CA ILE A 75 12.66 -2.35 -6.43
C ILE A 75 12.07 -0.98 -6.77
N TYR A 76 12.04 -0.06 -5.80
CA TYR A 76 11.52 1.30 -5.98
C TYR A 76 12.15 2.25 -4.97
N GLN A 77 12.25 3.53 -5.29
CA GLN A 77 12.81 4.53 -4.39
C GLN A 77 12.06 5.86 -4.52
N TYR A 78 12.02 6.59 -3.42
CA TYR A 78 11.75 8.02 -3.40
C TYR A 78 12.98 8.75 -2.88
N ASP A 79 13.62 9.53 -3.74
CA ASP A 79 14.68 10.46 -3.37
C ASP A 79 14.45 11.76 -4.14
N HIS A 80 13.82 12.73 -3.48
CA HIS A 80 13.25 13.95 -4.09
C HIS A 80 12.06 13.69 -5.04
N GLU A 81 12.12 12.64 -5.86
CA GLU A 81 11.04 12.17 -6.71
C GLU A 81 10.91 10.63 -6.71
N PRO A 82 9.73 10.08 -7.05
CA PRO A 82 9.57 8.63 -7.19
C PRO A 82 10.29 8.11 -8.42
N GLN A 83 11.08 7.06 -8.25
CA GLN A 83 11.90 6.49 -9.31
C GLN A 83 12.10 4.98 -9.17
N GLU A 84 12.32 4.32 -10.30
CA GLU A 84 12.80 2.94 -10.35
C GLU A 84 14.34 2.96 -10.37
N PRO A 85 15.01 2.17 -9.50
CA PRO A 85 16.47 2.07 -9.53
C PRO A 85 17.00 1.62 -10.91
N GLU A 86 18.17 2.12 -11.30
CA GLU A 86 18.77 1.77 -12.60
C GLU A 86 19.06 0.27 -12.69
N ASP A 87 19.57 -0.30 -11.59
CA ASP A 87 19.93 -1.70 -11.38
C ASP A 87 18.77 -2.59 -10.93
N ALA A 88 17.54 -2.04 -10.83
CA ALA A 88 16.36 -2.84 -10.55
C ALA A 88 16.18 -3.92 -11.63
N GLU A 89 15.84 -5.13 -11.19
CA GLU A 89 15.60 -6.24 -12.11
C GLU A 89 14.50 -5.88 -13.12
N MET A 90 14.69 -6.32 -14.37
CA MET A 90 13.77 -6.03 -15.48
C MET A 90 12.31 -6.40 -15.18
N TYR A 91 12.10 -7.40 -14.33
CA TYR A 91 10.77 -7.83 -13.90
C TYR A 91 9.94 -6.71 -13.25
N TRP A 92 10.56 -5.79 -12.51
CA TRP A 92 9.87 -4.73 -11.78
C TRP A 92 9.63 -3.47 -12.60
N LYS A 93 10.41 -3.27 -13.68
CA LYS A 93 10.38 -2.02 -14.44
C LYS A 93 9.03 -1.77 -15.11
N GLY A 94 8.49 -0.58 -14.90
CA GLY A 94 7.18 -0.14 -15.40
C GLY A 94 5.97 -0.78 -14.70
N ARG A 95 6.17 -1.60 -13.66
CA ARG A 95 5.09 -2.26 -12.92
C ARG A 95 4.79 -1.63 -11.56
N LEU A 96 5.69 -0.79 -11.05
CA LEU A 96 5.56 -0.13 -9.77
C LEU A 96 5.23 1.34 -9.97
N THR A 97 4.19 1.81 -9.29
CA THR A 97 3.76 3.20 -9.36
C THR A 97 3.66 3.81 -7.98
N TRP A 98 4.13 5.04 -7.82
CA TRP A 98 3.92 5.81 -6.60
C TRP A 98 2.42 6.00 -6.32
N ASN A 99 2.00 5.69 -5.10
CA ASN A 99 0.63 5.86 -4.60
C ASN A 99 0.64 6.45 -3.18
N GLY A 100 1.60 7.33 -2.92
CA GLY A 100 1.77 8.06 -1.67
C GLY A 100 1.19 9.49 -1.74
N SER A 101 1.10 10.13 -0.58
CA SER A 101 0.63 11.49 -0.42
C SER A 101 1.73 12.52 -0.66
N LYS A 102 1.32 13.75 -0.99
CA LYS A 102 2.24 14.86 -1.28
C LYS A 102 3.07 15.30 -0.05
N ASP A 103 2.51 15.14 1.14
CA ASP A 103 3.16 15.45 2.41
C ASP A 103 4.10 14.32 2.90
N LEU A 104 4.25 13.25 2.12
CA LEU A 104 5.12 12.10 2.39
C LEU A 104 4.84 11.43 3.74
N GLN A 105 3.58 11.45 4.18
CA GLN A 105 3.09 10.66 5.31
C GLN A 105 2.62 9.27 4.87
N ASP A 106 1.87 9.19 3.76
CA ASP A 106 1.60 7.96 3.02
C ASP A 106 2.67 7.84 1.91
N ILE A 107 3.46 6.77 1.96
CA ILE A 107 4.59 6.52 1.05
C ILE A 107 4.39 5.17 0.34
N SER A 108 3.13 4.87 0.05
CA SER A 108 2.76 3.66 -0.65
C SER A 108 3.21 3.59 -2.10
N ILE A 109 3.37 2.36 -2.56
CA ILE A 109 3.46 2.02 -3.97
C ILE A 109 2.31 1.09 -4.36
N SER A 110 2.04 1.01 -5.65
CA SER A 110 1.12 0.04 -6.24
C SER A 110 1.84 -0.85 -7.24
N ILE A 111 1.50 -2.14 -7.22
CA ILE A 111 1.92 -3.13 -8.22
C ILE A 111 0.78 -3.28 -9.22
N VAL A 112 1.03 -3.03 -10.50
CA VAL A 112 0.05 -3.25 -11.57
C VAL A 112 0.23 -4.62 -12.22
N ASN A 113 -0.87 -5.16 -12.78
CA ASN A 113 -0.91 -6.48 -13.40
C ASN A 113 -0.33 -7.56 -12.47
N VAL A 114 -0.86 -7.63 -11.25
CA VAL A 114 -0.36 -8.53 -10.19
C VAL A 114 -0.28 -9.97 -10.71
N SER A 115 0.83 -10.66 -10.42
CA SER A 115 1.08 -12.05 -10.81
C SER A 115 1.34 -12.91 -9.59
N ALA A 116 1.22 -14.24 -9.72
CA ALA A 116 1.50 -15.16 -8.61
C ALA A 116 2.93 -15.01 -8.07
N ASN A 117 3.89 -14.61 -8.92
CA ASN A 117 5.30 -14.42 -8.58
C ASN A 117 5.56 -13.14 -7.75
N ASP A 118 4.57 -12.25 -7.65
CA ASP A 118 4.66 -11.08 -6.77
C ASP A 118 4.42 -11.45 -5.29
N SER A 119 4.04 -12.71 -5.00
CA SER A 119 3.91 -13.20 -3.62
C SER A 119 5.27 -13.24 -2.93
N GLY A 120 5.36 -12.65 -1.75
CA GLY A 120 6.60 -12.61 -0.98
C GLY A 120 6.59 -11.50 0.05
N THR A 121 7.78 -11.17 0.55
CA THR A 121 7.95 -10.17 1.59
C THR A 121 8.48 -8.86 1.01
N TYR A 122 7.77 -7.77 1.26
CA TYR A 122 8.14 -6.41 0.90
C TYR A 122 8.54 -5.63 2.14
N GLU A 123 9.52 -4.74 1.99
CA GLU A 123 9.96 -3.86 3.06
C GLU A 123 9.99 -2.41 2.58
N CYS A 124 9.35 -1.53 3.32
CA CYS A 124 9.43 -0.09 3.15
C CYS A 124 10.36 0.47 4.23
N GLU A 125 11.51 1.01 3.83
CA GLU A 125 12.47 1.66 4.72
C GLU A 125 12.45 3.17 4.49
N VAL A 126 11.97 3.90 5.49
CA VAL A 126 11.79 5.36 5.44
C VAL A 126 12.83 6.01 6.32
N SER A 127 13.67 6.88 5.72
CA SER A 127 14.62 7.73 6.41
C SER A 127 14.17 9.19 6.35
N ARG A 128 14.04 9.83 7.51
CA ARG A 128 13.72 11.26 7.61
C ARG A 128 14.88 12.02 8.23
N PHE A 129 15.31 13.06 7.53
CA PHE A 129 16.40 13.95 7.94
C PHE A 129 15.81 15.30 8.32
N PHE A 130 15.98 15.65 9.58
CA PHE A 130 15.53 16.91 10.17
C PHE A 130 16.75 17.81 10.36
N GLU A 131 16.66 19.04 9.86
CA GLU A 131 17.69 20.07 9.98
C GLU A 131 17.09 21.27 10.74
N PHE A 132 17.61 21.55 11.94
CA PHE A 132 17.21 22.68 12.78
C PHE A 132 18.46 23.45 13.21
N ASP A 133 18.67 24.65 12.69
CA ASP A 133 19.87 25.44 12.94
C ASP A 133 21.15 24.59 12.78
N SER A 134 21.85 24.31 13.89
CA SER A 134 23.06 23.48 13.94
C SER A 134 22.81 22.01 14.31
N PHE A 135 21.56 21.62 14.59
CA PHE A 135 21.21 20.26 14.99
C PHE A 135 20.67 19.44 13.81
N LYS A 136 21.23 18.25 13.63
CA LYS A 136 20.77 17.26 12.65
C LYS A 136 20.24 16.05 13.36
N HIS A 137 19.01 15.65 13.03
CA HIS A 137 18.39 14.46 13.56
C HIS A 137 17.92 13.56 12.42
N THR A 138 18.03 12.25 12.59
CA THR A 138 17.56 11.27 11.62
C THR A 138 16.68 10.25 12.31
N THR A 139 15.51 9.99 11.74
CA THR A 139 14.67 8.87 12.17
C THR A 139 14.50 7.88 11.04
N ASN A 140 14.38 6.62 11.40
CA ASN A 140 14.16 5.54 10.45
C ASN A 140 12.93 4.73 10.88
N LYS A 141 12.12 4.29 9.92
CA LYS A 141 11.03 3.33 10.13
C LYS A 141 11.12 2.26 9.06
N LYS A 142 10.99 1.00 9.48
CA LYS A 142 10.89 -0.15 8.61
C LYS A 142 9.52 -0.79 8.78
N ILE A 143 8.81 -1.00 7.68
CA ILE A 143 7.52 -1.70 7.65
C ILE A 143 7.67 -2.90 6.74
N THR A 144 7.27 -4.07 7.22
CA THR A 144 7.31 -5.34 6.48
C THR A 144 5.89 -5.76 6.11
N ILE A 145 5.70 -6.16 4.86
CA ILE A 145 4.41 -6.58 4.30
C ILE A 145 4.59 -7.96 3.67
N GLU A 146 3.79 -8.93 4.10
CA GLU A 146 3.75 -10.26 3.49
C GLU A 146 2.57 -10.33 2.52
N LEU A 147 2.87 -10.29 1.22
CA LEU A 147 1.86 -10.35 0.17
C LEU A 147 1.63 -11.80 -0.27
N ARG A 148 0.36 -12.23 -0.26
CA ARG A 148 -0.10 -13.49 -0.83
C ARG A 148 -1.00 -13.22 -2.03
N VAL A 149 -0.56 -13.64 -3.22
CA VAL A 149 -1.36 -13.54 -4.43
C VAL A 149 -2.17 -14.83 -4.64
N LYS A 150 -3.48 -14.68 -4.75
CA LYS A 150 -4.43 -15.77 -5.04
C LYS A 150 -4.79 -15.77 -6.52
N MET A 151 -4.88 -16.98 -7.11
CA MET A 151 -5.42 -17.14 -8.45
C MET A 151 -6.94 -16.98 -8.41
N GLN A 152 -7.51 -16.20 -9.34
CA GLN A 152 -8.95 -16.14 -9.49
C GLN A 152 -9.46 -17.42 -10.15
N VAL A 153 -9.95 -18.35 -9.35
CA VAL A 153 -10.53 -19.59 -9.86
C VAL A 153 -11.99 -19.32 -10.21
N MET A 154 -12.33 -19.33 -11.50
CA MET A 154 -13.72 -19.35 -11.95
C MET A 154 -14.35 -20.68 -11.50
N LEU A 155 -14.98 -20.70 -10.33
CA LEU A 155 -15.71 -21.87 -9.82
C LEU A 155 -16.94 -22.23 -10.67
N CYS A 156 -17.27 -21.42 -11.68
CA CYS A 156 -18.39 -21.68 -12.58
C CYS A 156 -18.17 -22.88 -13.52
N SER A 157 -16.93 -23.30 -13.81
CA SER A 157 -16.66 -24.37 -14.79
C SER A 157 -16.45 -25.76 -14.18
N VAL A 158 -15.93 -25.86 -12.95
CA VAL A 158 -15.62 -27.17 -12.34
C VAL A 158 -16.86 -27.84 -11.74
N LEU A 159 -17.77 -27.05 -11.14
CA LEU A 159 -19.08 -27.53 -10.69
C LEU A 159 -20.03 -27.86 -11.85
N PHE A 160 -19.86 -27.21 -13.00
CA PHE A 160 -20.64 -27.52 -14.21
C PHE A 160 -20.33 -28.92 -14.76
N LEU A 161 -19.07 -29.39 -14.67
CA LEU A 161 -18.67 -30.71 -15.17
C LEU A 161 -19.00 -31.86 -14.21
N LEU A 162 -19.06 -31.61 -12.91
CA LEU A 162 -19.32 -32.66 -11.91
C LEU A 162 -20.80 -32.81 -11.53
N LEU A 163 -21.65 -31.80 -11.76
CA LEU A 163 -23.07 -31.83 -11.37
C LEU A 163 -24.08 -31.81 -12.53
N PHE A 164 -23.68 -31.50 -13.77
CA PHE A 164 -24.62 -31.56 -14.90
C PHE A 164 -24.55 -32.91 -15.63
N LYS A 165 -25.50 -33.79 -15.27
CA LYS A 165 -26.08 -34.68 -16.28
C LYS A 165 -26.62 -33.80 -17.44
N PRO A 166 -26.49 -34.21 -18.71
CA PRO A 166 -26.60 -33.35 -19.89
C PRO A 166 -28.03 -32.93 -20.27
N THR A 167 -28.91 -32.59 -19.31
CA THR A 167 -30.35 -32.44 -19.60
C THR A 167 -31.02 -31.11 -19.27
N TYR A 168 -30.40 -30.12 -18.62
CA TYR A 168 -31.09 -28.82 -18.47
C TYR A 168 -30.13 -27.63 -18.47
N TRP A 169 -29.99 -26.98 -19.64
CA TRP A 169 -29.44 -25.63 -19.75
C TRP A 169 -30.51 -24.62 -19.34
N LYS A 170 -30.29 -23.90 -18.25
CA LYS A 170 -30.92 -22.59 -18.02
C LYS A 170 -29.83 -21.61 -17.61
N ALA A 171 -29.66 -20.59 -18.45
CA ALA A 171 -28.75 -19.48 -18.21
C ALA A 171 -29.19 -18.69 -16.98
N GLY A 172 -28.25 -18.37 -16.09
CA GLY A 172 -28.43 -17.35 -15.07
C GLY A 172 -27.68 -17.61 -13.77
N SER A 173 -26.79 -16.66 -13.43
CA SER A 173 -26.17 -16.37 -12.12
C SER A 173 -24.82 -17.04 -11.80
N CYS A 174 -23.73 -16.27 -11.91
CA CYS A 174 -22.42 -16.55 -11.32
C CYS A 174 -22.39 -15.93 -9.91
N PHE A 175 -22.14 -16.72 -8.87
CA PHE A 175 -21.94 -16.22 -7.50
C PHE A 175 -20.44 -16.08 -7.22
N GLN A 176 -20.03 -14.88 -6.82
CA GLN A 176 -18.66 -14.55 -6.42
C GLN A 176 -18.39 -15.13 -5.01
N GLY A 177 -17.40 -16.00 -4.87
CA GLY A 177 -16.94 -16.50 -3.57
C GLY A 177 -15.41 -16.41 -3.48
N PHE A 178 -14.90 -15.83 -2.40
CA PHE A 178 -13.48 -15.78 -2.07
C PHE A 178 -13.11 -17.00 -1.20
N ILE A 179 -11.98 -17.66 -1.48
CA ILE A 179 -11.36 -18.68 -0.63
C ILE A 179 -10.00 -18.14 -0.17
#